data_AF-A0A931HCP6-F1
#
_entry.id   AF-A0A931HCP6-F1
#
_cell.length_a   1.000
_cell.length_b   1.000
_cell.length_c   1.000
_cell.angle_alpha   90.00
_cell.angle_beta   90.00
_cell.angle_gamma   90.00
#
_symmetry.space_group_name_H-M   'P 1'
#
loop_
_entity.id
_entity.type
_entity.pdbx_description
1 polymer ?
#
loop_
_entity_poly.entity_id
_entity_poly.type
_entity_poly.pdbx_seq_one_letter_code
_entity_poly.pdbx_strand_id
1 'polypeptide(L)'
;MAKIIEAFVDERGHLHTSPASAIVADIAAILGRVGDEGGLTSGVAALILEKRDAIEKAFADYDMLKSSGATIIDVSDRLRFQSHAE
;
A
#
# COMPACT_ATOMS: atom_id res chain seq x y z
N MET A 1 5.48 44.02 1.51
CA MET A 1 6.86 43.57 1.83
C MET A 1 7.03 42.15 1.31
N ALA A 2 8.14 41.85 0.65
CA ALA A 2 8.49 40.50 0.24
C ALA A 2 9.02 39.67 1.44
N LYS A 3 8.82 38.35 1.42
CA LYS A 3 9.27 37.41 2.46
C LYS A 3 9.77 36.10 1.82
N ILE A 4 10.71 35.44 2.49
CA ILE A 4 11.19 34.08 2.15
C ILE A 4 10.35 33.06 2.92
N ILE A 5 9.99 31.95 2.26
CA ILE A 5 9.27 30.84 2.86
C ILE A 5 10.01 29.53 2.60
N GLU A 6 9.82 28.57 3.50
CA GLU A 6 10.13 27.16 3.23
C GLU A 6 8.93 26.54 2.48
N ALA A 7 9.22 25.64 1.53
CA ALA A 7 8.23 24.92 0.75
C ALA A 7 8.74 23.52 0.40
N PHE A 8 7.81 22.61 0.15
CA PHE A 8 8.06 21.21 -0.20
C PHE A 8 7.66 21.00 -1.66
N VAL A 9 8.35 20.10 -2.35
CA VAL A 9 8.10 19.83 -3.77
C VAL A 9 7.75 18.35 -3.91
N ASP A 10 6.64 18.07 -4.60
CA ASP A 10 6.24 16.70 -4.94
C ASP A 10 7.06 16.15 -6.13
N GLU A 11 6.96 14.87 -6.46
CA GLU A 11 7.73 14.25 -7.56
C GLU A 11 7.43 14.87 -8.94
N ARG A 12 6.31 15.58 -9.07
CA ARG A 12 5.87 16.24 -10.30
C ARG A 12 6.29 17.72 -10.36
N GLY A 13 6.96 18.23 -9.33
CA GLY A 13 7.47 19.60 -9.27
C GLY A 13 6.49 20.63 -8.73
N HIS A 14 5.34 20.25 -8.16
CA HIS A 14 4.43 21.22 -7.55
C HIS A 14 4.86 21.59 -6.14
N LEU A 15 4.65 22.86 -5.79
CA LEU A 15 4.97 23.40 -4.47
C LEU A 15 3.84 23.17 -3.46
N HIS A 16 4.25 22.82 -2.25
CA HIS A 16 3.40 22.47 -1.13
C HIS A 16 3.84 23.22 0.13
N THR A 17 2.89 23.56 0.99
CA THR A 17 3.15 24.29 2.24
C THR A 17 3.47 23.37 3.41
N SER A 18 3.36 22.04 3.23
CA SER A 18 3.70 21.05 4.25
C SER A 18 4.28 19.79 3.60
N PRO A 19 5.09 19.00 4.35
CA PRO A 19 5.55 17.70 3.87
C PRO A 19 4.37 16.75 3.59
N ALA A 20 3.36 16.75 4.46
CA ALA A 20 2.21 15.86 4.35
C ALA A 20 1.43 16.10 3.04
N SER A 21 1.20 17.36 2.66
CA SER A 21 0.47 17.67 1.42
C SER A 21 1.26 17.28 0.16
N ALA A 22 2.61 17.38 0.19
CA ALA A 22 3.45 16.90 -0.90
C ALA A 22 3.34 15.37 -1.06
N ILE A 23 3.49 14.62 0.05
CA ILE A 23 3.39 13.16 0.03
C ILE A 23 1.99 12.68 -0.36
N VAL A 24 0.93 13.36 0.09
CA VAL A 24 -0.45 13.05 -0.35
C VAL A 24 -0.61 13.26 -1.85
N ALA A 25 0.02 14.29 -2.43
CA ALA A 25 -0.02 14.51 -3.88
C ALA A 25 0.73 13.41 -4.64
N ASP A 26 1.88 12.95 -4.13
CA ASP A 26 2.63 11.82 -4.70
C ASP A 26 1.81 10.53 -4.66
N ILE A 27 1.23 10.19 -3.50
CA ILE A 27 0.38 9.00 -3.36
C ILE A 27 -0.84 9.11 -4.28
N ALA A 28 -1.49 10.28 -4.36
CA ALA A 28 -2.62 10.48 -5.25
C ALA A 28 -2.23 10.33 -6.73
N ALA A 29 -1.03 10.78 -7.12
CA ALA A 29 -0.50 10.59 -8.47
C ALA A 29 -0.26 9.10 -8.77
N ILE A 30 0.28 8.33 -7.83
CA ILE A 30 0.50 6.88 -7.95
C ILE A 30 -0.83 6.14 -8.10
N LEU A 31 -1.85 6.50 -7.32
CA LEU A 31 -3.18 5.89 -7.38
C LEU A 31 -3.91 6.22 -8.69
N GLY A 32 -3.57 7.34 -9.33
CA GLY A 32 -4.27 7.83 -10.52
C GLY A 32 -5.69 8.29 -10.23
N ARG A 33 -6.48 8.49 -11.28
CA ARG A 33 -7.88 8.93 -11.12
C ARG A 33 -8.75 7.76 -10.66
N VAL A 34 -9.30 7.87 -9.45
CA VAL A 34 -10.26 6.94 -8.89
C VAL A 34 -11.62 7.64 -8.84
N GLY A 35 -12.59 7.12 -9.59
CA GLY A 35 -13.92 7.71 -9.76
C GLY A 35 -13.97 8.92 -10.70
N ASP A 36 -15.17 9.46 -10.88
CA ASP A 36 -15.42 10.49 -11.90
C ASP A 36 -14.93 11.87 -11.51
N GLU A 37 -14.75 12.19 -10.23
CA GLU A 37 -14.51 13.58 -9.78
C GLU A 37 -13.08 13.87 -9.28
N GLY A 38 -12.17 12.90 -9.25
CA GLY A 38 -10.76 13.11 -8.87
C GLY A 38 -10.51 13.45 -7.39
N GLY A 39 -11.48 14.05 -6.69
CA GLY A 39 -11.39 14.38 -5.25
C GLY A 39 -11.31 13.14 -4.35
N LEU A 40 -11.87 12.00 -4.80
CA LEU A 40 -11.81 10.74 -4.07
C LEU A 40 -10.37 10.23 -3.92
N THR A 41 -9.56 10.32 -4.99
CA THR A 41 -8.15 9.90 -4.96
C THR A 41 -7.37 10.64 -3.87
N SER A 42 -7.50 11.96 -3.79
CA SER A 42 -6.79 12.77 -2.79
C SER A 42 -7.22 12.41 -1.36
N GLY A 43 -8.51 12.14 -1.15
CA GLY A 43 -9.02 11.67 0.14
C GLY A 43 -8.45 10.31 0.55
N VAL A 44 -8.37 9.37 -0.38
CA VAL A 44 -7.76 8.05 -0.15
C VAL A 44 -6.26 8.18 0.13
N ALA A 45 -5.55 9.02 -0.62
CA ALA A 45 -4.12 9.28 -0.39
C ALA A 45 -3.84 9.84 1.01
N ALA A 46 -4.68 10.77 1.49
CA ALA A 46 -4.60 11.28 2.86
C ALA A 46 -4.83 10.17 3.90
N LEU A 47 -5.82 9.29 3.70
CA LEU A 47 -6.08 8.16 4.58
C LEU A 47 -4.94 7.14 4.61
N ILE A 48 -4.28 6.90 3.46
CA ILE A 48 -3.10 6.03 3.40
C ILE A 48 -1.99 6.59 4.28
N LEU A 49 -1.70 7.89 4.17
CA LEU A 49 -0.66 8.52 4.99
C LEU A 49 -1.03 8.51 6.48
N GLU A 50 -2.29 8.75 6.83
CA GLU A 50 -2.80 8.68 8.20
C GLU A 50 -2.62 7.26 8.80
N LYS A 51 -2.85 6.23 7.99
CA LYS A 51 -2.85 4.81 8.43
C LYS A 51 -1.57 4.07 8.06
N ARG A 52 -0.47 4.78 7.77
CA ARG A 52 0.77 4.22 7.22
C ARG A 52 1.26 2.98 8.00
N ASP A 53 1.30 3.05 9.33
CA ASP A 53 1.87 1.98 10.15
C ASP A 53 1.05 0.67 10.01
N ALA A 54 -0.28 0.78 9.90
CA ALA A 54 -1.16 -0.38 9.71
C ALA A 54 -1.07 -0.95 8.29
N ILE A 55 -0.93 -0.08 7.28
CA ILE A 55 -0.77 -0.47 5.88
C ILE A 55 0.58 -1.15 5.65
N GLU A 56 1.66 -0.61 6.22
CA GLU A 56 3.00 -1.20 6.15
C GLU A 56 3.02 -2.61 6.77
N LYS A 57 2.33 -2.80 7.91
CA LYS A 57 2.15 -4.14 8.49
C LYS A 57 1.42 -5.08 7.53
N ALA A 58 0.34 -4.61 6.90
CA ALA A 58 -0.40 -5.43 5.94
C ALA A 58 0.46 -5.82 4.71
N PHE A 59 1.32 -4.92 4.23
CA PHE A 59 2.27 -5.25 3.16
C PHE A 59 3.32 -6.28 3.62
N ALA A 60 3.86 -6.15 4.84
CA ALA A 60 4.78 -7.14 5.39
C ALA A 60 4.13 -8.54 5.50
N ASP A 61 2.88 -8.60 6.00
CA ASP A 61 2.11 -9.85 6.08
C ASP A 61 1.88 -10.45 4.68
N TYR A 62 1.55 -9.63 3.69
CA TYR A 62 1.39 -10.05 2.29
C TYR A 62 2.68 -10.64 1.72
N ASP A 63 3.82 -9.97 1.92
CA ASP A 63 5.13 -10.43 1.43
C ASP A 63 5.53 -11.77 2.08
N MET A 64 5.24 -11.94 3.38
CA MET A 64 5.43 -13.22 4.07
C MET A 64 4.58 -14.35 3.45
N LEU A 65 3.30 -14.09 3.16
CA LEU A 65 2.41 -15.07 2.53
C LEU A 65 2.87 -15.45 1.12
N LYS A 66 3.40 -14.49 0.35
CA LYS A 66 3.94 -14.74 -1.00
C LYS A 66 5.26 -15.50 -0.97
N SER A 67 6.14 -15.21 0.01
CA SER A 67 7.41 -15.91 0.18
C SER A 67 7.24 -17.32 0.73
N SER A 68 6.16 -17.58 1.47
CA SER A 68 5.77 -18.90 1.93
C SER A 68 5.15 -19.64 0.73
N GLY A 69 6.01 -20.10 -0.18
CA GLY A 69 5.62 -20.78 -1.41
C GLY A 69 4.45 -21.74 -1.15
N ALA A 70 3.41 -21.62 -1.97
CA ALA A 70 2.12 -22.30 -1.83
C ALA A 70 2.27 -23.63 -1.11
N THR A 71 1.61 -23.79 0.05
CA THR A 71 1.51 -25.08 0.73
C THR A 71 0.88 -26.04 -0.26
N ILE A 72 1.72 -26.81 -0.99
CA ILE A 72 1.28 -27.93 -1.79
C ILE A 72 0.85 -28.96 -0.77
N ILE A 73 -0.44 -29.00 -0.47
CA ILE A 73 -1.03 -30.13 0.23
C ILE A 73 -1.00 -31.28 -0.76
N ASP A 74 0.05 -32.11 -0.71
CA ASP A 74 0.09 -33.35 -1.47
C ASP A 74 -1.01 -34.27 -0.92
N VAL A 75 -2.08 -34.44 -1.70
CA VAL A 75 -3.22 -35.31 -1.36
C VAL A 75 -2.77 -36.78 -1.22
N SER A 76 -1.57 -37.14 -1.72
CA SER A 76 -0.96 -38.46 -1.56
C SER A 76 -0.67 -38.81 -0.10
N ASP A 77 -0.49 -37.82 0.79
CA ASP A 77 -0.27 -38.09 2.21
C ASP A 77 -1.52 -38.65 2.91
N ARG A 78 -2.74 -38.38 2.41
CA ARG A 78 -3.96 -38.96 2.98
C ARG A 78 -4.14 -40.44 2.66
N LEU A 79 -3.55 -40.94 1.57
CA LEU A 79 -3.73 -42.32 1.12
C LEU A 79 -2.80 -43.31 1.85
N ARG A 80 -1.65 -42.85 2.37
CA ARG A 80 -0.72 -43.71 3.13
C ARG A 80 -1.24 -44.15 4.50
N PHE A 81 -2.15 -43.38 5.10
CA PHE A 81 -2.73 -43.73 6.40
C PHE A 81 -3.91 -44.71 6.29
N GLN A 82 -4.48 -44.91 5.10
CA GLN A 82 -5.61 -45.84 4.90
C GLN A 82 -5.16 -47.23 4.45
N SER A 83 -3.94 -47.39 3.93
CA SER A 83 -3.44 -48.68 3.41
C SER A 83 -2.69 -49.55 4.44
N HIS A 84 -2.57 -49.11 5.70
CA HIS A 84 -1.94 -49.87 6.79
C HIS A 84 -2.94 -50.31 7.88
N ALA A 85 -4.24 -50.19 7.61
CA ALA A 85 -5.32 -50.54 8.53
C ALA A 85 -6.08 -51.83 8.14
N GLU A 86 -5.52 -52.65 7.25
CA GLU A 86 -5.99 -54.03 6.97
C GLU A 86 -5.04 -55.08 7.53
#